data_AF-A0A9D6WQM1-F1
#
_entry.id   AF-A0A9D6WQM1-F1
#
_cell.length_a   1.000
_cell.length_b   1.000
_cell.length_c   1.000
_cell.angle_alpha   90.00
_cell.angle_beta   90.00
_cell.angle_gamma   90.00
#
_symmetry.space_group_name_H-M   'P 1'
#
loop_
_entity.id
_entity.type
_entity.pdbx_description
1 polymer ?
#
loop_
_entity_poly.entity_id
_entity_poly.type
_entity_poly.pdbx_seq_one_letter_code
_entity_poly.pdbx_strand_id
1 'polypeptide(L)'
;MGPSVTLEQTLVNIVRTLPPERATELLDFARFLQFLTTNDETQWDQLFAKPEAQRAMLQMAREAREDYRAGRATDLAITDDGRLAPK
;
A
#
# COMPACT_ATOMS: atom_id res chain seq x y z
N MET A 1 40.79 -11.53 -11.83
CA MET A 1 39.71 -11.07 -10.94
C MET A 1 39.09 -9.85 -11.62
N GLY A 2 38.00 -10.04 -12.36
CA GLY A 2 37.37 -8.94 -13.12
C GLY A 2 36.72 -7.93 -12.17
N PRO A 3 36.49 -6.67 -12.60
CA PRO A 3 35.83 -5.69 -11.76
C PRO A 3 34.42 -6.20 -11.42
N SER A 4 34.14 -6.39 -10.13
CA SER A 4 32.79 -6.64 -9.66
C SER A 4 31.99 -5.37 -9.88
N VAL A 5 31.11 -5.36 -10.88
CA VAL A 5 30.24 -4.22 -11.15
C VAL A 5 29.25 -4.12 -10.00
N THR A 6 29.19 -2.96 -9.34
CA THR A 6 28.23 -2.74 -8.26
C THR A 6 26.81 -2.63 -8.83
N LEU A 7 25.81 -2.91 -7.99
CA LEU A 7 24.40 -2.73 -8.36
C LEU A 7 24.13 -1.28 -8.82
N GLU A 8 24.70 -0.31 -8.11
CA GLU A 8 24.64 1.11 -8.47
C GLU A 8 25.19 1.35 -9.89
N GLN A 9 26.38 0.83 -10.20
CA GLN A 9 27.00 1.03 -11.51
C GLN A 9 26.18 0.37 -12.63
N THR A 10 25.54 -0.76 -12.34
CA THR A 10 24.65 -1.44 -13.28
C THR A 10 23.41 -0.60 -13.57
N LEU A 11 22.77 -0.05 -12.53
CA LEU A 11 21.59 0.83 -12.68
C LEU A 11 21.92 2.10 -13.46
N VAL A 12 23.06 2.75 -13.14
CA VAL A 12 23.52 3.93 -13.87
C VAL A 12 23.78 3.62 -15.34
N ASN A 13 24.38 2.47 -15.64
CA ASN A 13 24.63 2.07 -17.02
C ASN A 13 23.33 1.82 -17.80
N ILE A 14 22.33 1.20 -17.17
CA ILE A 14 21.01 0.98 -17.78
C ILE A 14 20.30 2.31 -18.06
N VAL A 15 20.26 3.22 -17.09
CA VAL A 15 19.57 4.52 -17.26
C VAL A 15 20.21 5.35 -18.39
N ARG A 16 21.54 5.26 -18.55
CA ARG A 16 22.28 5.98 -19.61
C ARG A 16 21.99 5.48 -21.03
N THR A 17 21.57 4.23 -21.20
CA THR A 17 21.32 3.63 -22.52
C THR A 17 19.85 3.75 -22.94
N LEU A 18 18.97 4.13 -22.02
CA LEU A 18 17.54 4.21 -22.27
C LEU A 18 17.13 5.53 -22.95
N PRO A 19 16.08 5.49 -23.79
CA PRO A 19 15.39 6.70 -24.23
C PRO A 19 14.86 7.52 -23.03
N PRO A 20 14.78 8.86 -23.14
CA PRO A 20 14.34 9.73 -22.05
C PRO A 20 12.98 9.34 -21.44
N GLU A 21 12.06 8.85 -22.26
CA GLU A 21 10.72 8.42 -21.82
C GLU A 21 10.83 7.22 -20.87
N ARG A 22 11.69 6.25 -21.21
CA ARG A 22 11.93 5.05 -20.39
C ARG A 22 12.72 5.35 -19.12
N ALA A 23 13.63 6.32 -19.17
CA ALA A 23 14.32 6.80 -17.96
C ALA A 23 13.35 7.47 -16.98
N THR A 24 12.37 8.21 -17.50
CA THR A 24 11.30 8.83 -16.70
C THR A 24 10.43 7.76 -16.02
N GLU A 25 10.01 6.73 -16.77
CA GLU A 25 9.24 5.60 -16.22
C GLU A 25 9.98 4.90 -15.07
N LEU A 26 11.30 4.66 -15.22
CA LEU A 26 12.11 4.06 -14.17
C LEU A 26 12.22 4.95 -12.93
N LEU A 27 12.33 6.27 -13.11
CA LEU A 27 12.35 7.22 -12.00
C LEU A 27 11.03 7.21 -11.24
N ASP A 28 9.90 7.17 -11.95
CA ASP A 28 8.58 7.11 -11.34
C ASP A 28 8.37 5.79 -10.58
N PHE A 29 8.83 4.67 -11.14
CA PHE A 29 8.81 3.39 -10.44
C PHE A 29 9.69 3.40 -9.18
N ALA A 30 10.90 3.97 -9.25
CA ALA A 30 11.78 4.09 -8.09
C ALA A 30 11.15 4.96 -6.98
N ARG A 31 10.46 6.05 -7.35
CA ARG A 31 9.71 6.89 -6.41
C ARG A 31 8.54 6.13 -5.78
N PHE A 32 7.83 5.30 -6.55
CA PHE A 32 6.77 4.46 -6.01
C PHE A 32 7.31 3.46 -4.98
N LEU A 33 8.42 2.79 -5.27
CA LEU A 33 9.06 1.88 -4.30
C LEU A 33 9.53 2.62 -3.05
N GLN A 34 10.08 3.82 -3.22
CA GLN A 34 10.43 4.69 -2.09
C GLN A 34 9.20 5.01 -1.24
N PHE A 35 8.09 5.39 -1.87
CA PHE A 35 6.82 5.65 -1.20
C PHE A 35 6.31 4.43 -0.42
N LEU A 36 6.31 3.23 -1.01
CA LEU A 36 5.93 2.00 -0.31
C LEU A 36 6.83 1.71 0.90
N THR A 37 8.11 2.04 0.80
CA THR A 37 9.07 1.85 1.90
C THR A 37 8.88 2.87 3.02
N THR A 38 8.38 4.07 2.68
CA THR A 38 8.12 5.15 3.65
C THR A 38 6.70 5.18 4.20
N ASN A 39 5.74 4.52 3.53
CA ASN A 39 4.40 4.24 4.05
C ASN A 39 4.49 3.09 5.05
N ASP A 40 5.16 3.42 6.13
CA ASP A 40 5.49 2.55 7.22
C ASP A 40 4.20 2.29 8.02
N GLU A 41 3.95 1.03 8.38
CA GLU A 41 2.82 0.63 9.25
C GLU A 41 2.78 1.47 10.53
N THR A 42 3.92 2.04 10.91
CA THR A 42 4.09 3.01 12.01
C THR A 42 3.19 4.24 11.89
N GLN A 43 2.81 4.70 10.70
CA GLN A 43 1.86 5.81 10.56
C GLN A 43 0.45 5.41 11.01
N TRP A 44 0.04 4.17 10.70
CA TRP A 44 -1.22 3.61 11.18
C TRP A 44 -1.16 3.33 12.68
N ASP A 45 -0.06 2.80 13.18
CA ASP A 45 0.14 2.58 14.62
C ASP A 45 0.07 3.89 15.40
N GLN A 46 0.69 4.96 14.92
CA GLN A 46 0.62 6.29 15.53
C GLN A 46 -0.80 6.86 15.50
N LEU A 47 -1.56 6.60 14.43
CA LEU A 47 -2.95 7.03 14.32
C LEU A 47 -3.82 6.29 15.35
N PHE A 48 -3.65 4.97 15.49
CA PHE A 48 -4.41 4.13 16.42
C PHE A 48 -3.93 4.21 17.89
N ALA A 49 -2.73 4.73 18.14
CA ALA A 49 -2.25 5.02 19.49
C ALA A 49 -2.98 6.19 20.16
N LYS A 50 -3.68 7.04 19.40
CA LYS A 50 -4.44 8.17 19.94
C LYS A 50 -5.70 7.68 20.67
N PRO A 51 -5.97 8.13 21.91
CA PRO A 51 -7.18 7.73 22.64
C PRO A 51 -8.49 8.04 21.90
N GLU A 52 -8.52 9.12 21.13
CA GLU A 52 -9.69 9.51 20.31
C GLU A 52 -9.94 8.50 19.19
N ALA A 53 -8.88 8.00 18.54
CA ALA A 53 -8.98 7.00 17.50
C ALA A 53 -9.49 5.66 18.06
N GLN A 54 -9.01 5.25 19.24
CA GLN A 54 -9.50 4.05 19.91
C GLN A 54 -10.99 4.15 20.25
N ARG A 55 -11.44 5.30 20.76
CA ARG A 55 -12.87 5.54 21.05
C ARG A 55 -13.71 5.48 19.79
N ALA A 56 -13.26 6.12 18.71
CA ALA A 56 -13.94 6.08 17.43
C ALA A 56 -14.04 4.64 16.87
N MET A 57 -12.96 3.85 16.95
CA MET A 57 -12.99 2.44 16.53
C MET A 57 -13.95 1.59 17.35
N LEU A 58 -13.95 1.77 18.68
CA LEU A 58 -14.88 1.04 19.55
C LEU A 58 -16.33 1.39 19.24
N GLN A 59 -16.61 2.65 18.91
CA GLN A 59 -17.94 3.08 18.50
C GLN A 59 -18.34 2.44 17.17
N MET A 60 -17.48 2.52 16.16
CA MET A 60 -17.72 1.88 14.85
C MET A 60 -17.91 0.36 14.98
N ALA A 61 -17.14 -0.31 15.83
CA ALA A 61 -17.29 -1.74 16.09
C ALA A 61 -18.62 -2.10 16.76
N ARG A 62 -19.14 -1.23 17.63
CA ARG A 62 -20.47 -1.42 18.23
C ARG A 62 -21.57 -1.26 17.19
N GLU A 63 -21.52 -0.17 16.41
CA GLU A 63 -22.49 0.10 15.34
C GLU A 63 -22.50 -1.02 14.31
N ALA A 64 -21.34 -1.46 13.84
CA ALA A 64 -21.23 -2.57 12.89
C ALA A 64 -21.83 -3.88 13.44
N ARG A 65 -21.64 -4.16 14.74
CA ARG A 65 -22.25 -5.34 15.38
C ARG A 65 -23.76 -5.22 15.49
N GLU A 66 -24.28 -4.03 15.75
CA GLU A 66 -25.71 -3.77 15.81
C GLU A 66 -26.35 -3.90 14.43
N ASP A 67 -25.71 -3.36 13.40
CA ASP A 67 -26.14 -3.50 12.00
C ASP A 67 -26.13 -4.95 11.54
N TYR A 68 -25.09 -5.71 11.89
CA TYR A 68 -25.05 -7.14 11.61
C TYR A 68 -26.20 -7.89 12.29
N ARG A 69 -26.42 -7.64 13.59
CA ARG A 69 -27.51 -8.29 14.35
C ARG A 69 -28.90 -7.90 13.85
N ALA A 70 -29.05 -6.67 13.36
CA ALA A 70 -30.29 -6.17 12.79
C ALA A 70 -30.51 -6.62 11.34
N GLY A 71 -29.58 -7.39 10.74
CA GLY A 71 -29.67 -7.82 9.35
C GLY A 71 -29.50 -6.68 8.34
N ARG A 72 -28.89 -5.56 8.74
CA ARG A 72 -28.56 -4.42 7.87
C ARG A 72 -27.18 -4.56 7.21
N ALA A 73 -26.37 -5.51 7.66
CA ALA A 73 -25.10 -5.81 7.02
C ALA A 73 -25.30 -6.52 5.68
N THR A 74 -24.47 -6.16 4.69
CA THR A 74 -24.41 -6.83 3.38
C THR A 74 -23.23 -7.78 3.38
N ASP A 75 -23.47 -9.06 3.08
CA ASP A 75 -22.39 -10.01 2.85
C ASP A 75 -21.59 -9.58 1.62
N LEU A 76 -20.26 -9.58 1.73
CA LEU A 76 -19.37 -9.33 0.61
C LEU A 76 -18.67 -10.63 0.23
N ALA A 77 -18.51 -10.86 -1.08
CA ALA A 77 -17.73 -11.94 -1.65
C ALA A 77 -16.57 -11.36 -2.48
N ILE A 78 -15.48 -12.12 -2.55
CA ILE A 78 -14.38 -11.83 -3.46
C ILE A 78 -14.77 -12.42 -4.82
N THR A 79 -14.78 -11.60 -5.86
CA THR A 79 -15.07 -11.98 -7.24
C THR A 79 -13.84 -12.61 -7.91
N ASP A 80 -14.03 -13.28 -9.05
CA ASP A 80 -12.95 -13.94 -9.81
C ASP A 80 -11.85 -12.97 -10.27
N ASP A 81 -12.16 -11.68 -10.43
CA ASP A 81 -11.22 -10.60 -10.73
C ASP A 81 -10.59 -9.96 -9.47
N GLY A 82 -10.83 -10.54 -8.29
CA GLY A 82 -10.23 -10.13 -7.01
C GLY A 82 -10.88 -8.90 -6.38
N ARG A 83 -12.06 -8.46 -6.84
CA ARG A 83 -12.79 -7.32 -6.28
C ARG A 83 -13.76 -7.78 -5.18
N LEU A 84 -14.18 -6.84 -4.35
CA LEU A 84 -15.25 -7.08 -3.38
C LEU A 84 -16.59 -6.68 -4.01
N ALA A 85 -17.56 -7.59 -3.98
CA ALA A 85 -18.93 -7.33 -4.42
C ALA A 85 -19.92 -7.85 -3.37
N PRO A 86 -21.14 -7.28 -3.28
CA PRO A 86 -22.23 -7.90 -2.55
C PRO A 86 -22.43 -9.34 -2.99
N LYS A 87 -22.58 -10.24 -2.02
CA LYS A 87 -22.86 -11.65 -2.24
C LYS A 87 -24.27 -11.88 -2.79
#